data_AF-A0A336MSM7-F1
#
_entry.id   AF-A0A336MSM7-F1
#
_cell.length_a   1.000
_cell.length_b   1.000
_cell.length_c   1.000
_cell.angle_alpha   90.00
_cell.angle_beta   90.00
_cell.angle_gamma   90.00
#
_symmetry.space_group_name_H-M   'P 1'
#
loop_
_entity.id
_entity.type
_entity.pdbx_description
1 polymer ?
#
loop_
_entity_poly.entity_id
_entity_poly.type
_entity_poly.pdbx_seq_one_letter_code
_entity_poly.pdbx_strand_id
1 'polypeptide(L)'
;MSNLIWNKVEDPRYKFKKDLAWHNVTYNFHSLNFESDYERSCILSERYKTFMDHIVNYEVRADDIWITTYPKSGTTWCQEMVWLINNDFKFDVAKEMPISARSPTLREIISSKSDIERKNVFMTVSEQKNYDPPYHIKNHLPLGLLPHSIWTVKPKMIYVARNPKDVAISFYNQYRLAYQFDGTKDEYFSLFLDGFAEFGLQTSHILDFWRLRNEPNVLFLTYEEMKHNLKDVILRVVKFLGKSINDAQMTGLIEHLNIDNMRKNVVVIQEWVGNEHLKLMQNAFYRRGESGAFKDEMSSEFVAKFDEHIKRELTDKGCDLYSNGN
;
A
#
# COMPACT_ATOMS: atom_id res chain seq x y z
N MET A 1 -18.23 -10.99 14.49
CA MET A 1 -16.85 -11.51 14.43
C MET A 1 -16.73 -12.23 13.09
N SER A 2 -15.91 -11.71 12.18
CA SER A 2 -15.54 -12.47 10.99
C SER A 2 -14.82 -13.74 11.43
N ASN A 3 -15.26 -14.91 10.97
CA ASN A 3 -14.57 -16.17 11.23
C ASN A 3 -13.27 -16.17 10.43
N LEU A 4 -12.21 -15.54 10.96
CA LEU A 4 -10.89 -15.57 10.36
C LEU A 4 -10.24 -16.93 10.65
N ILE A 5 -9.87 -17.65 9.59
CA ILE A 5 -9.19 -18.95 9.71
C ILE A 5 -7.71 -18.74 9.37
N TRP A 6 -6.82 -18.99 10.34
CA TRP A 6 -5.38 -18.80 10.21
C TRP A 6 -4.68 -20.15 10.00
N ASN A 7 -4.23 -20.41 8.77
CA ASN A 7 -3.46 -21.61 8.45
C ASN A 7 -2.00 -21.25 8.22
N LYS A 8 -1.07 -21.92 8.91
CA LYS A 8 0.37 -21.69 8.70
C LYS A 8 0.74 -22.03 7.25
N VAL A 9 1.58 -21.20 6.63
CA VAL A 9 2.09 -21.46 5.28
C VAL A 9 3.27 -22.43 5.35
N GLU A 10 3.19 -23.52 4.60
CA GLU A 10 4.24 -24.55 4.49
C GLU A 10 4.81 -24.66 3.06
N ASP A 11 4.69 -23.59 2.26
CA ASP A 11 5.17 -23.57 0.88
C ASP A 11 6.73 -23.55 0.83
N PRO A 12 7.37 -24.48 0.10
CA PRO A 12 8.84 -24.59 0.06
C PRO A 12 9.53 -23.38 -0.59
N ARG A 13 8.78 -22.52 -1.29
CA ARG A 13 9.29 -21.26 -1.86
C ARG A 13 9.46 -20.17 -0.80
N TYR A 14 8.97 -20.35 0.44
CA TYR A 14 9.15 -19.40 1.56
C TYR A 14 10.57 -19.44 2.11
N LYS A 15 11.53 -18.97 1.30
CA LYS A 15 12.97 -18.98 1.61
C LYS A 15 13.40 -17.71 2.34
N PHE A 16 12.89 -17.48 3.54
CA PHE A 16 13.23 -16.32 4.37
C PHE A 16 14.29 -16.66 5.42
N LYS A 17 15.31 -15.81 5.60
CA LYS A 17 16.36 -16.04 6.62
C LYS A 17 15.90 -15.73 8.05
N LYS A 18 14.83 -14.96 8.22
CA LYS A 18 14.21 -14.69 9.51
C LYS A 18 12.98 -15.57 9.67
N ASP A 19 12.92 -16.26 10.80
CA ASP A 19 11.77 -17.08 11.19
C ASP A 19 10.59 -16.18 11.59
N LEU A 20 9.89 -15.68 10.58
CA LEU A 20 8.57 -15.08 10.74
C LEU A 20 7.58 -16.13 10.25
N ALA A 21 6.75 -16.67 11.14
CA ALA A 21 5.64 -17.51 10.71
C ALA A 21 4.68 -16.67 9.85
N TRP A 22 4.24 -17.25 8.74
CA TRP A 22 3.27 -16.67 7.82
C TRP A 22 2.01 -17.51 7.80
N HIS A 23 0.88 -16.86 7.57
CA HIS A 23 -0.43 -17.50 7.59
C HIS A 23 -1.19 -17.16 6.32
N ASN A 24 -1.81 -18.17 5.72
CA ASN A 24 -2.93 -18.00 4.83
C ASN A 24 -4.18 -17.75 5.69
N VAL A 25 -4.72 -16.54 5.60
CA VAL A 25 -5.85 -16.08 6.38
C VAL A 25 -7.08 -16.07 5.49
N THR A 26 -7.99 -17.00 5.72
CA THR A 26 -9.28 -17.07 5.01
C THR A 26 -10.33 -16.28 5.77
N TYR A 27 -11.13 -15.51 5.05
CA TYR A 27 -12.19 -14.67 5.61
C TYR A 27 -13.36 -14.55 4.65
N ASN A 28 -14.56 -14.51 5.22
CA ASN A 28 -15.77 -14.14 4.49
C ASN A 28 -15.95 -12.64 4.58
N PHE A 29 -16.21 -12.03 3.43
CA PHE A 29 -16.48 -10.60 3.36
C PHE A 29 -17.89 -10.36 2.83
N HIS A 30 -18.72 -9.78 3.69
CA HIS A 30 -20.01 -9.20 3.33
C HIS A 30 -19.82 -7.69 3.25
N SER A 31 -19.59 -7.13 2.05
CA SER A 31 -19.80 -5.70 1.88
C SER A 31 -21.26 -5.47 1.49
N LEU A 32 -21.84 -4.42 2.07
CA LEU A 32 -23.22 -3.99 1.85
C LEU A 32 -23.56 -3.73 0.36
N ASN A 33 -22.54 -3.65 -0.50
CA ASN A 33 -22.64 -3.42 -1.94
C ASN A 33 -22.35 -4.66 -2.81
N PHE A 34 -22.13 -5.85 -2.23
CA PHE A 34 -21.92 -7.09 -3.00
C PHE A 34 -23.12 -8.04 -2.84
N GLU A 35 -23.61 -8.58 -3.96
CA GLU A 35 -24.82 -9.42 -4.03
C GLU A 35 -24.69 -10.78 -3.33
N SER A 36 -23.49 -11.20 -2.93
CA SER A 36 -23.26 -12.43 -2.16
C SER A 36 -21.97 -12.38 -1.36
N ASP A 37 -21.95 -13.15 -0.26
CA ASP A 37 -20.73 -13.46 0.47
C ASP A 37 -19.75 -14.15 -0.46
N TYR A 38 -18.52 -13.64 -0.54
CA TYR A 38 -17.44 -14.36 -1.21
C TYR A 38 -16.28 -14.56 -0.24
N GLU A 39 -15.79 -15.80 -0.21
CA GLU A 39 -14.60 -16.17 0.53
C GLU A 39 -13.37 -15.56 -0.15
N ARG A 40 -12.51 -14.95 0.64
CA ARG A 40 -11.19 -14.47 0.23
C ARG A 40 -10.13 -15.08 1.12
N SER A 41 -8.91 -15.08 0.63
CA SER A 41 -7.76 -15.37 1.44
C SER A 41 -6.61 -14.41 1.15
N CYS A 42 -5.73 -14.21 2.12
CA CYS A 42 -4.53 -13.40 1.98
C CYS A 42 -3.40 -13.93 2.85
N ILE A 43 -2.16 -13.57 2.53
CA ILE A 43 -1.02 -13.92 3.36
C ILE A 43 -0.73 -12.82 4.37
N LEU A 44 -0.69 -13.15 5.66
CA LEU A 44 -0.27 -12.24 6.70
C LEU A 44 0.82 -12.88 7.57
N SER A 45 1.79 -12.08 8.00
CA SER A 45 2.74 -12.54 9.02
C SER A 45 2.05 -12.75 10.37
N GLU A 46 2.60 -13.60 11.24
CA GLU A 46 2.11 -13.87 12.61
C GLU A 46 1.80 -12.58 13.39
N ARG A 47 2.53 -11.50 13.12
CA ARG A 47 2.30 -10.19 13.75
C ARG A 47 0.86 -9.70 13.58
N TYR A 48 0.23 -9.92 12.43
CA TYR A 48 -1.16 -9.50 12.24
C TYR A 48 -2.13 -10.28 13.13
N LYS A 49 -1.79 -11.51 13.53
CA LYS A 49 -2.61 -12.29 14.45
C LYS A 49 -2.73 -11.60 15.81
N THR A 50 -1.67 -10.96 16.28
CA THR A 50 -1.65 -10.18 17.53
C THR A 50 -2.50 -8.92 17.45
N PHE A 51 -2.55 -8.27 16.28
CA PHE A 51 -3.22 -6.96 16.14
C PHE A 51 -4.59 -7.03 15.47
N MET A 52 -5.01 -8.17 14.93
CA MET A 52 -6.20 -8.25 14.08
C MET A 52 -7.45 -7.75 14.80
N ASP A 53 -7.64 -8.14 16.07
CA ASP A 53 -8.78 -7.67 16.87
C ASP A 53 -8.76 -6.15 17.06
N HIS A 54 -7.58 -5.54 17.18
CA HIS A 54 -7.45 -4.08 17.26
C HIS A 54 -7.69 -3.40 15.91
N ILE A 55 -7.31 -4.04 14.80
CA ILE A 55 -7.57 -3.54 13.44
C ILE A 55 -9.07 -3.52 13.18
N VAL A 56 -9.76 -4.64 13.35
CA VAL A 56 -11.18 -4.77 12.98
C VAL A 56 -12.09 -3.92 13.84
N ASN A 57 -11.70 -3.66 15.10
CA ASN A 57 -12.42 -2.83 16.05
C ASN A 57 -11.90 -1.38 16.14
N TYR A 58 -10.99 -0.97 15.26
CA TYR A 58 -10.49 0.41 15.25
C TYR A 58 -11.65 1.38 14.99
N GLU A 59 -11.77 2.40 15.84
CA GLU A 59 -12.79 3.45 15.71
C GLU A 59 -12.39 4.45 14.63
N VAL A 60 -12.93 4.24 13.42
CA VAL A 60 -12.76 5.13 12.27
C VAL A 60 -13.41 6.48 12.53
N ARG A 61 -12.70 7.58 12.26
CA ARG A 61 -13.24 8.94 12.31
C ARG A 61 -13.67 9.41 10.93
N ALA A 62 -14.67 10.29 10.87
CA ALA A 62 -15.23 10.78 9.61
C ALA A 62 -14.25 11.67 8.82
N ASP A 63 -13.34 12.35 9.52
CA ASP A 63 -12.32 13.23 8.96
C ASP A 63 -11.02 12.49 8.60
N ASP A 64 -10.86 11.22 9.00
CA ASP A 64 -9.73 10.38 8.58
C ASP A 64 -9.65 10.29 7.04
N ILE A 65 -8.42 10.28 6.52
CA ILE A 65 -8.13 10.05 5.11
C ILE A 65 -7.34 8.75 4.98
N TRP A 66 -7.96 7.74 4.37
CA TRP A 66 -7.40 6.40 4.23
C TRP A 66 -6.64 6.26 2.92
N ILE A 67 -5.34 6.03 3.00
CA ILE A 67 -4.46 5.79 1.85
C ILE A 67 -4.17 4.29 1.78
N THR A 68 -4.92 3.61 0.92
CA THR A 68 -4.91 2.15 0.82
C THR A 68 -4.28 1.73 -0.49
N THR A 69 -3.28 0.85 -0.44
CA THR A 69 -2.67 0.32 -1.66
C THR A 69 -2.27 -1.12 -1.45
N TYR A 70 -2.15 -1.92 -2.50
CA TYR A 70 -1.24 -3.06 -2.42
C TYR A 70 0.21 -2.54 -2.26
N PRO A 71 1.13 -3.25 -1.58
CA PRO A 71 2.50 -2.77 -1.45
C PRO A 71 3.13 -2.44 -2.80
N LYS A 72 3.96 -1.39 -2.82
CA LYS A 72 4.73 -0.93 -4.00
C LYS A 72 3.90 -0.32 -5.15
N SER A 73 2.64 0.03 -4.89
CA SER A 73 1.78 0.70 -5.86
C SER A 73 1.80 2.24 -5.79
N GLY A 74 2.79 2.87 -5.13
CA GLY A 74 2.90 4.33 -5.05
C GLY A 74 2.42 4.95 -3.73
N THR A 75 2.32 4.17 -2.66
CA THR A 75 1.83 4.60 -1.35
C THR A 75 2.53 5.86 -0.84
N THR A 76 3.86 5.87 -0.80
CA THR A 76 4.66 7.00 -0.30
C THR A 76 4.42 8.28 -1.09
N TRP A 77 4.26 8.16 -2.41
CA TRP A 77 3.96 9.28 -3.29
C TRP A 77 2.55 9.84 -3.01
N CYS A 78 1.58 8.96 -2.83
CA CYS A 78 0.22 9.35 -2.45
C CYS A 78 0.16 9.98 -1.04
N GLN A 79 0.83 9.39 -0.05
CA GLN A 79 0.94 9.94 1.31
C GLN A 79 1.47 11.37 1.31
N GLU A 80 2.56 11.61 0.57
CA GLU A 80 3.17 12.94 0.49
C GLU A 80 2.24 13.96 -0.16
N MET A 81 1.66 13.59 -1.30
CA MET A 81 0.73 14.44 -2.05
C MET A 81 -0.49 14.82 -1.20
N VAL A 82 -1.14 13.83 -0.59
CA VAL A 82 -2.37 14.02 0.19
C VAL A 82 -2.08 14.85 1.44
N TRP A 83 -0.98 14.56 2.15
CA TRP A 83 -0.63 15.32 3.35
C TRP A 83 -0.37 16.80 3.01
N LEU A 84 0.39 17.08 1.95
CA LEU A 84 0.67 18.46 1.52
C LEU A 84 -0.60 19.20 1.12
N ILE A 85 -1.48 18.59 0.34
CA ILE A 85 -2.75 19.21 -0.07
C ILE A 85 -3.63 19.50 1.16
N ASN A 86 -3.67 18.59 2.14
CA ASN A 86 -4.53 18.75 3.30
C ASN A 86 -3.97 19.76 4.33
N ASN A 87 -2.66 19.95 4.34
CA ASN A 87 -1.93 20.85 5.25
C ASN A 87 -1.43 22.12 4.54
N ASP A 88 -2.23 22.65 3.61
CA ASP A 88 -2.03 23.96 2.98
C ASP A 88 -0.65 24.13 2.30
N PHE A 89 -0.13 23.05 1.71
CA PHE A 89 1.12 23.02 0.97
C PHE A 89 2.34 23.46 1.80
N LYS A 90 2.37 23.09 3.09
CA LYS A 90 3.51 23.32 4.00
C LYS A 90 4.73 22.46 3.63
N PHE A 91 5.39 22.80 2.54
CA PHE A 91 6.57 22.08 2.03
C PHE A 91 7.72 22.03 3.04
N ASP A 92 7.96 23.11 3.80
CA ASP A 92 9.06 23.16 4.75
C ASP A 92 8.85 22.20 5.92
N VAL A 93 7.61 22.09 6.43
CA VAL A 93 7.25 21.08 7.43
C VAL A 93 7.42 19.66 6.88
N ALA A 94 7.04 19.43 5.61
CA ALA A 94 7.19 18.12 4.98
C ALA A 94 8.66 17.69 4.81
N LYS A 95 9.59 18.64 4.65
CA LYS A 95 11.05 18.38 4.60
C LYS A 95 11.64 18.05 5.97
N GLU A 96 11.15 18.72 7.03
CA GLU A 96 11.67 18.54 8.39
C GLU A 96 11.08 17.29 9.10
N MET A 97 9.88 16.87 8.70
CA MET A 97 9.17 15.75 9.33
C MET A 97 9.07 14.53 8.39
N PRO A 98 9.45 13.33 8.85
CA PRO A 98 9.33 12.13 8.05
C PRO A 98 7.86 11.77 7.79
N ILE A 99 7.58 11.07 6.69
CA ILE A 99 6.22 10.62 6.34
C ILE A 99 5.59 9.80 7.47
N SER A 100 6.35 8.95 8.16
CA SER A 100 5.85 8.16 9.30
C SER A 100 5.28 9.00 10.46
N ALA A 101 5.76 10.24 10.64
CA ALA A 101 5.22 11.18 11.63
C ALA A 101 3.99 11.95 11.13
N ARG A 102 3.78 12.01 9.81
CA ARG A 102 2.76 12.83 9.14
C ARG A 102 1.56 12.01 8.63
N SER A 103 1.82 10.77 8.22
CA SER A 103 0.87 9.82 7.66
C SER A 103 1.18 8.42 8.21
N PRO A 104 0.69 8.12 9.42
CA PRO A 104 0.98 6.85 10.08
C PRO A 104 0.30 5.67 9.40
N THR A 105 0.87 4.49 9.59
CA THR A 105 0.19 3.23 9.29
C THR A 105 -0.90 2.96 10.32
N LEU A 106 -1.98 2.28 9.92
CA LEU A 106 -3.01 1.82 10.86
C LEU A 106 -2.41 1.04 12.04
N ARG A 107 -1.39 0.22 11.76
CA ARG A 107 -0.67 -0.53 12.79
C ARG A 107 0.01 0.38 13.80
N GLU A 108 0.66 1.46 13.39
CA GLU A 108 1.29 2.42 14.32
C GLU A 108 0.26 3.07 15.23
N ILE A 109 -0.93 3.39 14.71
CA ILE A 109 -2.03 3.97 15.48
C ILE A 109 -2.51 2.99 16.57
N ILE A 110 -2.66 1.70 16.25
CA ILE A 110 -3.22 0.71 17.18
C ILE A 110 -2.18 0.01 18.08
N SER A 111 -0.88 0.17 17.82
CA SER A 111 0.17 -0.53 18.58
C SER A 111 0.35 0.06 19.99
N SER A 112 0.39 -0.79 21.02
CA SER A 112 0.67 -0.37 22.40
C SER A 112 2.17 -0.08 22.61
N LYS A 113 2.56 0.59 23.71
CA LYS A 113 3.99 0.81 24.03
C LYS A 113 4.74 -0.52 24.27
N SER A 114 4.08 -1.49 24.92
CA SER A 114 4.62 -2.84 25.12
C SER A 114 4.85 -3.61 23.82
N ASP A 115 4.08 -3.32 22.77
CA ASP A 115 4.29 -3.93 21.46
C ASP A 115 5.52 -3.34 20.75
N ILE A 116 5.77 -2.03 20.93
CA ILE A 116 6.93 -1.30 20.36
C ILE A 116 8.26 -1.88 20.87
N GLU A 117 8.31 -2.27 22.14
CA GLU A 117 9.52 -2.78 22.79
C GLU A 117 10.01 -4.13 22.23
N ARG A 118 9.17 -4.86 21.47
CA ARG A 118 9.55 -6.15 20.85
C ARG A 118 10.51 -6.02 19.64
N LYS A 119 11.10 -4.84 19.39
CA LYS A 119 12.18 -4.57 18.39
C LYS A 119 12.01 -5.32 17.06
N ASN A 120 10.82 -5.25 16.47
CA ASN A 120 10.61 -5.80 15.13
C ASN A 120 11.16 -4.85 14.07
N VAL A 121 11.87 -5.38 13.07
CA VAL A 121 12.58 -4.61 12.01
C VAL A 121 11.67 -3.71 11.15
N PHE A 122 10.36 -3.90 11.21
CA PHE A 122 9.35 -3.06 10.53
C PHE A 122 8.57 -2.15 11.48
N MET A 123 8.89 -2.19 12.77
CA MET A 123 8.40 -1.27 13.79
C MET A 123 9.48 -0.22 14.03
N THR A 124 9.59 0.71 13.09
CA THR A 124 9.98 2.07 13.47
C THR A 124 8.70 2.81 13.81
N VAL A 125 8.04 2.39 14.90
CA VAL A 125 6.96 3.19 15.47
C VAL A 125 7.65 4.44 15.98
N SER A 126 7.34 5.59 15.39
CA SER A 126 7.75 6.86 15.99
C SER A 126 7.19 6.87 17.42
N GLU A 127 8.01 7.23 18.41
CA GLU A 127 7.53 7.43 19.78
C GLU A 127 6.42 8.51 19.86
N GLN A 128 6.27 9.31 18.79
CA GLN A 128 5.11 10.14 18.52
C GLN A 128 3.85 9.29 18.32
N LYS A 129 3.05 9.22 19.39
CA LYS A 129 1.66 8.74 19.37
C LYS A 129 0.63 9.87 19.23
N ASN A 130 1.09 11.12 19.24
CA ASN A 130 0.21 12.28 19.10
C ASN A 130 0.23 12.73 17.65
N TYR A 131 -0.59 12.07 16.83
CA TYR A 131 -0.95 12.59 15.52
C TYR A 131 -2.07 13.60 15.70
N ASP A 132 -2.01 14.70 14.95
CA ASP A 132 -3.09 15.68 14.90
C ASP A 132 -4.14 15.23 13.87
N PRO A 133 -5.43 15.16 14.24
CA PRO A 133 -6.49 14.87 13.28
C PRO A 133 -6.64 16.04 12.28
N PRO A 134 -7.06 15.78 11.03
CA PRO A 134 -7.43 14.47 10.48
C PRO A 134 -6.22 13.56 10.22
N TYR A 135 -6.37 12.26 10.49
CA TYR A 135 -5.29 11.30 10.26
C TYR A 135 -5.19 10.91 8.79
N HIS A 136 -3.96 10.89 8.27
CA HIS A 136 -3.65 10.36 6.94
C HIS A 136 -3.20 8.91 7.08
N ILE A 137 -4.14 7.98 7.18
CA ILE A 137 -3.91 6.59 7.58
C ILE A 137 -3.46 5.75 6.38
N LYS A 138 -2.22 5.27 6.42
CA LYS A 138 -1.72 4.27 5.46
C LYS A 138 -2.14 2.86 5.87
N ASN A 139 -2.54 2.05 4.89
CA ASN A 139 -2.62 0.60 5.08
C ASN A 139 -2.45 -0.17 3.75
N HIS A 140 -2.26 -1.49 3.89
CA HIS A 140 -2.17 -2.44 2.78
C HIS A 140 -3.15 -3.61 2.95
N LEU A 141 -4.14 -3.45 3.82
CA LEU A 141 -5.05 -4.54 4.15
C LEU A 141 -6.01 -4.78 2.99
N PRO A 142 -6.30 -6.04 2.65
CA PRO A 142 -7.41 -6.38 1.79
C PRO A 142 -8.71 -5.80 2.32
N LEU A 143 -9.65 -5.53 1.40
CA LEU A 143 -10.89 -4.83 1.69
C LEU A 143 -11.64 -5.41 2.91
N GLY A 144 -11.77 -6.73 2.98
CA GLY A 144 -12.52 -7.40 4.06
C GLY A 144 -11.84 -7.45 5.42
N LEU A 145 -10.60 -6.97 5.53
CA LEU A 145 -9.86 -6.87 6.79
C LEU A 145 -9.71 -5.42 7.30
N LEU A 146 -10.32 -4.45 6.63
CA LEU A 146 -10.42 -3.08 7.13
C LEU A 146 -11.35 -3.00 8.36
N PRO A 147 -11.22 -1.96 9.20
CA PRO A 147 -12.05 -1.81 10.40
C PRO A 147 -13.55 -1.82 10.06
N HIS A 148 -14.35 -2.48 10.90
CA HIS A 148 -15.79 -2.65 10.63
C HIS A 148 -16.53 -1.31 10.51
N SER A 149 -16.15 -0.30 11.30
CA SER A 149 -16.83 1.01 11.26
C SER A 149 -16.51 1.81 9.99
N ILE A 150 -15.55 1.40 9.15
CA ILE A 150 -15.25 2.09 7.88
C ILE A 150 -16.44 2.08 6.92
N TRP A 151 -17.28 1.04 7.00
CA TRP A 151 -18.43 0.84 6.12
C TRP A 151 -19.62 1.73 6.49
N THR A 152 -19.72 2.13 7.76
CA THR A 152 -20.79 3.00 8.27
C THR A 152 -20.35 4.46 8.28
N VAL A 153 -19.12 4.74 8.72
CA VAL A 153 -18.56 6.11 8.80
C VAL A 153 -18.24 6.66 7.41
N LYS A 154 -17.84 5.79 6.47
CA LYS A 154 -17.49 6.15 5.09
C LYS A 154 -16.49 7.34 5.01
N PRO A 155 -15.31 7.26 5.66
CA PRO A 155 -14.28 8.30 5.54
C PRO A 155 -13.77 8.38 4.10
N LYS A 156 -13.05 9.46 3.77
CA LYS A 156 -12.38 9.57 2.47
C LYS A 156 -11.32 8.47 2.34
N MET A 157 -11.37 7.71 1.25
CA MET A 157 -10.41 6.67 0.93
C MET A 157 -9.80 6.91 -0.44
N ILE A 158 -8.48 6.88 -0.53
CA ILE A 158 -7.72 6.97 -1.78
C ILE A 158 -7.05 5.62 -1.99
N TYR A 159 -7.40 4.95 -3.09
CA TYR A 159 -6.79 3.70 -3.51
C TYR A 159 -5.84 3.93 -4.68
N VAL A 160 -4.62 3.39 -4.61
CA VAL A 160 -3.68 3.44 -5.74
C VAL A 160 -3.35 2.04 -6.24
N ALA A 161 -3.75 1.77 -7.48
CA ALA A 161 -3.36 0.57 -8.22
C ALA A 161 -2.04 0.78 -8.99
N ARG A 162 -1.41 -0.32 -9.38
CA ARG A 162 -0.22 -0.31 -10.24
C ARG A 162 -0.14 -1.63 -11.00
N ASN A 163 0.35 -1.59 -12.23
CA ASN A 163 0.53 -2.76 -13.07
C ASN A 163 1.18 -3.92 -12.29
N PRO A 164 0.55 -5.12 -12.23
CA PRO A 164 1.06 -6.21 -11.41
C PRO A 164 2.47 -6.69 -11.75
N LYS A 165 2.91 -6.55 -13.01
CA LYS A 165 4.27 -6.92 -13.43
C LYS A 165 5.33 -6.05 -12.75
N ASP A 166 5.11 -4.74 -12.73
CA ASP A 166 6.02 -3.79 -12.08
C ASP A 166 5.98 -3.90 -10.55
N VAL A 167 4.81 -4.20 -9.98
CA VAL A 167 4.67 -4.46 -8.55
C VAL A 167 5.44 -5.70 -8.15
N ALA A 168 5.33 -6.81 -8.88
CA ALA A 168 6.06 -8.04 -8.59
C ALA A 168 7.58 -7.78 -8.52
N ILE A 169 8.15 -7.05 -9.48
CA ILE A 169 9.59 -6.69 -9.47
C ILE A 169 9.92 -5.79 -8.27
N SER A 170 9.13 -4.75 -8.04
CA SER A 170 9.39 -3.83 -6.95
C SER A 170 9.26 -4.50 -5.59
N PHE A 171 8.37 -5.48 -5.45
CA PHE A 171 8.10 -6.16 -4.19
C PHE A 171 9.11 -7.28 -3.93
N TYR A 172 9.58 -7.98 -4.98
CA TYR A 172 10.75 -8.87 -4.90
C TYR A 172 11.97 -8.16 -4.29
N ASN A 173 12.30 -6.96 -4.78
CA ASN A 173 13.42 -6.19 -4.25
C ASN A 173 13.25 -5.84 -2.77
N GLN A 174 12.01 -5.52 -2.34
CA GLN A 174 11.71 -5.32 -0.93
C GLN A 174 11.79 -6.64 -0.13
N TYR A 175 11.40 -7.78 -0.69
CA TYR A 175 11.54 -9.10 -0.05
C TYR A 175 13.00 -9.46 0.18
N ARG A 176 13.87 -9.22 -0.81
CA ARG A 176 15.32 -9.42 -0.68
C ARG A 176 15.90 -8.58 0.44
N LEU A 177 15.52 -7.30 0.53
CA LEU A 177 16.09 -6.38 1.51
C LEU A 177 15.51 -6.55 2.91
N ALA A 178 14.19 -6.60 3.01
CA ALA A 178 13.48 -6.47 4.28
C ALA A 178 13.18 -7.84 4.93
N TYR A 179 12.85 -8.84 4.12
CA TYR A 179 12.59 -10.21 4.58
C TYR A 179 13.79 -11.15 4.39
N GLN A 180 14.88 -10.65 3.80
CA GLN A 180 16.08 -11.45 3.48
C GLN A 180 15.72 -12.72 2.69
N PHE A 181 14.76 -12.59 1.77
CA PHE A 181 14.36 -13.67 0.89
C PHE A 181 15.56 -14.14 0.07
N ASP A 182 15.78 -15.45 -0.02
CA ASP A 182 16.93 -16.02 -0.71
C ASP A 182 16.58 -16.83 -1.97
N GLY A 183 15.29 -16.89 -2.33
CA GLY A 183 14.85 -17.47 -3.60
C GLY A 183 15.22 -16.63 -4.81
N THR A 184 15.10 -17.24 -5.99
CA THR A 184 15.30 -16.56 -7.28
C THR A 184 14.12 -15.62 -7.58
N LYS A 185 14.30 -14.74 -8.57
CA LYS A 185 13.20 -13.89 -9.07
C LYS A 185 12.02 -14.72 -9.58
N ASP A 186 12.30 -15.79 -10.31
CA ASP A 186 11.28 -16.65 -10.93
C ASP A 186 10.49 -17.44 -9.88
N GLU A 187 11.17 -17.92 -8.83
CA GLU A 187 10.52 -18.52 -7.67
C GLU A 187 9.58 -17.52 -6.98
N TYR A 188 10.04 -16.28 -6.81
CA TYR A 188 9.23 -15.21 -6.25
C TYR A 188 8.05 -14.83 -7.16
N PHE A 189 8.23 -14.72 -8.48
CA PHE A 189 7.13 -14.40 -9.40
C PHE A 189 6.05 -15.48 -9.40
N SER A 190 6.45 -16.75 -9.32
CA SER A 190 5.51 -17.86 -9.15
C SER A 190 4.76 -17.75 -7.82
N LEU A 191 5.47 -17.50 -6.72
CA LEU A 191 4.89 -17.26 -5.40
C LEU A 191 3.90 -16.07 -5.42
N PHE A 192 4.24 -14.98 -6.10
CA PHE A 192 3.39 -13.80 -6.24
C PHE A 192 2.10 -14.08 -7.02
N LEU A 193 2.19 -14.76 -8.16
CA LEU A 193 1.05 -15.12 -9.01
C LEU A 193 0.10 -16.11 -8.35
N ASP A 194 0.61 -16.96 -7.46
CA ASP A 194 -0.17 -17.90 -6.66
C ASP A 194 -0.78 -17.25 -5.40
N GLY A 195 -0.56 -15.94 -5.20
CA GLY A 195 -1.13 -15.21 -4.06
C GLY A 195 -0.42 -15.45 -2.74
N PHE A 196 0.81 -15.96 -2.78
CA PHE A 196 1.59 -16.25 -1.59
C PHE A 196 2.47 -15.08 -1.12
N ALA A 197 2.42 -13.93 -1.78
CA ALA A 197 3.04 -12.71 -1.24
C ALA A 197 2.15 -12.11 -0.15
N GLU A 198 2.75 -11.43 0.83
CA GLU A 198 2.07 -10.66 1.88
C GLU A 198 0.93 -9.80 1.28
N PHE A 199 -0.23 -9.85 1.94
CA PHE A 199 -1.55 -9.34 1.53
C PHE A 199 -2.25 -10.10 0.38
N GLY A 200 -1.67 -11.21 -0.08
CA GLY A 200 -2.30 -12.13 -1.02
C GLY A 200 -2.19 -11.69 -2.48
N LEU A 201 -3.17 -12.12 -3.29
CA LEU A 201 -3.28 -11.78 -4.71
C LEU A 201 -3.52 -10.28 -4.90
N GLN A 202 -2.58 -9.60 -5.55
CA GLN A 202 -2.76 -8.19 -5.91
C GLN A 202 -3.98 -7.98 -6.80
N THR A 203 -4.28 -8.88 -7.74
CA THR A 203 -5.44 -8.77 -8.63
C THR A 203 -6.75 -8.81 -7.85
N SER A 204 -6.88 -9.71 -6.86
CA SER A 204 -8.05 -9.72 -5.97
C SER A 204 -8.15 -8.43 -5.14
N HIS A 205 -7.01 -7.93 -4.64
CA HIS A 205 -6.95 -6.65 -3.95
C HIS A 205 -7.44 -5.51 -4.85
N ILE A 206 -6.90 -5.37 -6.06
CA ILE A 206 -7.32 -4.36 -7.05
C ILE A 206 -8.81 -4.49 -7.36
N LEU A 207 -9.29 -5.70 -7.65
CA LEU A 207 -10.68 -5.95 -8.04
C LEU A 207 -11.66 -5.49 -6.98
N ASP A 208 -11.38 -5.80 -5.71
CA ASP A 208 -12.27 -5.47 -4.61
C ASP A 208 -12.40 -3.93 -4.43
N PHE A 209 -11.28 -3.18 -4.49
CA PHE A 209 -11.33 -1.71 -4.46
C PHE A 209 -11.82 -1.08 -5.77
N TRP A 210 -11.59 -1.72 -6.92
CA TRP A 210 -12.11 -1.28 -8.22
C TRP A 210 -13.64 -1.25 -8.23
N ARG A 211 -14.28 -2.22 -7.58
CA ARG A 211 -15.74 -2.26 -7.46
C ARG A 211 -16.31 -1.11 -6.63
N LEU A 212 -15.51 -0.53 -5.72
CA LEU A 212 -15.91 0.63 -4.93
C LEU A 212 -15.59 1.99 -5.57
N ARG A 213 -14.92 2.02 -6.73
CA ARG A 213 -14.37 3.25 -7.32
C ARG A 213 -15.39 4.36 -7.62
N ASN A 214 -16.67 4.02 -7.69
CA ASN A 214 -17.75 4.96 -7.96
C ASN A 214 -18.43 5.47 -6.67
N GLU A 215 -18.03 4.99 -5.49
CA GLU A 215 -18.50 5.52 -4.22
C GLU A 215 -17.98 6.95 -4.02
N PRO A 216 -18.79 7.88 -3.49
CA PRO A 216 -18.42 9.29 -3.39
C PRO A 216 -17.25 9.55 -2.44
N ASN A 217 -17.01 8.65 -1.48
CA ASN A 217 -15.90 8.72 -0.54
C ASN A 217 -14.68 7.89 -0.97
N VAL A 218 -14.63 7.39 -2.21
CA VAL A 218 -13.50 6.61 -2.74
C VAL A 218 -12.92 7.31 -3.98
N LEU A 219 -11.61 7.54 -3.97
CA LEU A 219 -10.86 7.99 -5.13
C LEU A 219 -9.91 6.88 -5.57
N PHE A 220 -10.17 6.30 -6.74
CA PHE A 220 -9.28 5.32 -7.36
C PHE A 220 -8.29 6.02 -8.29
N LEU A 221 -7.00 5.76 -8.10
CA LEU A 221 -5.89 6.28 -8.89
C LEU A 221 -5.01 5.12 -9.38
N THR A 222 -4.17 5.38 -10.37
CA THR A 222 -3.08 4.47 -10.73
C THR A 222 -1.72 5.15 -10.61
N TYR A 223 -0.70 4.35 -10.33
CA TYR A 223 0.69 4.79 -10.37
C TYR A 223 1.08 5.32 -11.76
N GLU A 224 0.55 4.69 -12.81
CA GLU A 224 0.78 5.04 -14.20
C GLU A 224 0.20 6.43 -14.53
N GLU A 225 -1.01 6.77 -14.04
CA GLU A 225 -1.58 8.11 -14.16
C GLU A 225 -0.71 9.15 -13.45
N MET A 226 -0.24 8.85 -12.22
CA MET A 226 0.64 9.74 -11.47
C MET A 226 1.95 10.03 -12.22
N LYS A 227 2.48 9.05 -12.95
CA LYS A 227 3.67 9.20 -13.80
C LYS A 227 3.38 9.95 -15.10
N HIS A 228 2.25 9.68 -15.73
CA HIS A 228 1.93 10.22 -17.04
C HIS A 228 1.46 11.67 -16.99
N ASN A 229 0.54 11.98 -16.07
CA ASN A 229 -0.03 13.32 -15.92
C ASN A 229 -0.31 13.64 -14.45
N LEU A 230 0.76 13.95 -13.71
CA LEU A 230 0.68 14.29 -12.30
C LEU A 230 -0.26 15.47 -12.02
N LYS A 231 -0.32 16.46 -12.91
CA LYS A 231 -1.18 17.65 -12.75
C LYS A 231 -2.66 17.27 -12.67
N ASP A 232 -3.11 16.39 -13.56
CA ASP A 232 -4.50 15.88 -13.54
C ASP A 232 -4.80 15.12 -12.24
N VAL A 233 -3.90 14.25 -11.81
CA VAL A 233 -4.05 13.50 -10.57
C VAL A 233 -4.13 14.44 -9.35
N ILE A 234 -3.27 15.47 -9.28
CA ILE A 234 -3.32 16.47 -8.22
C ILE A 234 -4.69 17.17 -8.22
N LEU A 235 -5.21 17.59 -9.38
CA LEU A 235 -6.52 18.24 -9.45
C LEU A 235 -7.66 17.34 -8.96
N ARG A 236 -7.63 16.05 -9.31
CA ARG A 236 -8.58 15.04 -8.81
C ARG A 236 -8.51 14.89 -7.29
N VAL A 237 -7.30 14.82 -6.73
CA VAL A 237 -7.09 14.71 -5.27
C VAL A 237 -7.52 15.98 -4.54
N VAL A 238 -7.17 17.17 -5.04
CA VAL A 238 -7.60 18.46 -4.49
C VAL A 238 -9.13 18.55 -4.45
N LYS A 239 -9.80 18.21 -5.55
CA LYS A 239 -11.26 18.16 -5.63
C LYS A 239 -11.85 17.16 -4.63
N PHE A 240 -11.32 15.95 -4.58
CA PHE A 240 -11.78 14.89 -3.68
C PHE A 240 -11.63 15.25 -2.20
N LEU A 241 -10.54 15.94 -1.84
CA LEU A 241 -10.31 16.41 -0.48
C LEU A 241 -11.16 17.65 -0.13
N GLY A 242 -11.78 18.31 -1.12
CA GLY A 242 -12.55 19.55 -0.92
C GLY A 242 -11.65 20.75 -0.66
N LYS A 243 -10.47 20.76 -1.28
CA LYS A 243 -9.46 21.83 -1.16
C LYS A 243 -9.41 22.66 -2.45
N SER A 244 -8.65 23.75 -2.42
CA SER A 244 -8.33 24.58 -3.58
C SER A 244 -6.82 24.61 -3.80
N ILE A 245 -6.40 24.83 -5.04
CA ILE A 245 -4.99 24.95 -5.41
C ILE A 245 -4.82 26.10 -6.40
N ASN A 246 -3.81 26.94 -6.19
CA ASN A 246 -3.40 27.98 -7.15
C ASN A 246 -2.19 27.52 -8.00
N ASP A 247 -1.83 28.31 -9.01
CA ASP A 247 -0.75 27.93 -9.95
C ASP A 247 0.62 27.78 -9.29
N ALA A 248 0.93 28.61 -8.28
CA ALA A 248 2.19 28.52 -7.55
C ALA A 248 2.25 27.23 -6.70
N GLN A 249 1.17 26.89 -6.00
CA GLN A 249 1.04 25.65 -5.24
C GLN A 249 1.09 24.42 -6.15
N MET A 250 0.42 24.47 -7.31
CA MET A 250 0.47 23.40 -8.31
C MET A 250 1.90 23.18 -8.81
N THR A 251 2.59 24.25 -9.18
CA THR A 251 3.97 24.19 -9.66
C THR A 251 4.89 23.61 -8.60
N GLY A 252 4.82 24.13 -7.36
CA GLY A 252 5.64 23.65 -6.25
C GLY A 252 5.34 22.18 -5.89
N LEU A 253 4.08 21.76 -5.96
CA LEU A 253 3.70 20.38 -5.66
C LEU A 253 4.19 19.41 -6.75
N ILE A 254 4.07 19.76 -8.03
CA ILE A 254 4.61 18.95 -9.14
C ILE A 254 6.13 18.81 -9.00
N GLU A 255 6.84 19.90 -8.68
CA GLU A 255 8.28 19.88 -8.47
C GLU A 255 8.65 19.01 -7.27
N HIS A 256 8.01 19.19 -6.12
CA HIS A 256 8.30 18.41 -4.89
C HIS A 256 8.06 16.91 -5.09
N LEU A 257 6.97 16.56 -5.77
CA LEU A 257 6.56 15.18 -6.03
C LEU A 257 7.29 14.52 -7.20
N ASN A 258 8.19 15.23 -7.89
CA ASN A 258 9.09 14.60 -8.85
C ASN A 258 9.92 13.52 -8.14
N ILE A 259 10.05 12.34 -8.75
CA ILE A 259 10.71 11.19 -8.12
C ILE A 259 12.13 11.50 -7.63
N ASP A 260 12.90 12.29 -8.38
CA ASP A 260 14.28 12.62 -8.02
C ASP A 260 14.33 13.60 -6.84
N ASN A 261 13.36 14.51 -6.77
CA ASN A 261 13.21 15.43 -5.64
C ASN A 261 12.70 14.71 -4.40
N MET A 262 11.72 13.83 -4.53
CA MET A 262 11.26 12.97 -3.43
C MET A 262 12.40 12.11 -2.89
N ARG A 263 13.20 11.47 -3.77
CA ARG A 263 14.34 10.64 -3.35
C ARG A 263 15.36 11.42 -2.51
N LYS A 264 15.55 12.71 -2.81
CA LYS A 264 16.50 13.58 -2.11
C LYS A 264 15.94 14.17 -0.82
N ASN A 265 14.66 14.56 -0.83
CA ASN A 265 14.10 15.48 0.15
C ASN A 265 13.03 14.85 1.06
N VAL A 266 12.54 13.66 0.74
CA VAL A 266 11.44 13.02 1.49
C VAL A 266 11.96 11.82 2.29
N VAL A 267 12.00 12.00 3.61
CA VAL A 267 12.33 10.94 4.56
C VAL A 267 11.07 10.13 4.86
N VAL A 268 11.10 8.81 4.63
CA VAL A 268 9.92 7.96 4.90
C VAL A 268 9.89 7.53 6.35
N ILE A 269 11.03 7.05 6.83
CA ILE A 269 11.25 6.55 8.18
C ILE A 269 12.32 7.41 8.83
N GLN A 270 12.07 7.88 10.05
CA GLN A 270 13.08 8.63 10.80
C GLN A 270 14.35 7.80 10.94
N GLU A 271 15.47 8.30 10.40
CA GLU A 271 16.76 7.63 10.52
C GLU A 271 17.16 7.59 12.01
N TRP A 272 17.42 6.38 12.52
CA TRP A 272 18.25 6.25 13.72
C TRP A 272 19.70 6.34 13.26
N VAL A 273 20.39 7.39 13.68
CA VAL A 273 21.80 7.64 13.36
C VAL A 273 22.62 6.35 13.52
N GLY A 274 23.32 5.93 12.47
CA GLY A 274 24.23 4.78 12.48
C GLY A 274 23.66 3.43 12.02
N ASN A 275 22.42 3.37 11.52
CA ASN A 275 21.83 2.12 11.03
C ASN A 275 21.85 2.00 9.49
N GLU A 276 22.89 1.37 8.95
CA GLU A 276 23.05 1.16 7.49
C GLU A 276 21.86 0.41 6.85
N HIS A 277 21.20 -0.48 7.60
CA HIS A 277 20.02 -1.20 7.12
C HIS A 277 18.83 -0.26 6.88
N LEU A 278 18.62 0.75 7.75
CA LEU A 278 17.58 1.76 7.55
C LEU A 278 17.86 2.63 6.34
N LYS A 279 19.13 2.98 6.09
CA LYS A 279 19.53 3.74 4.89
C LYS A 279 19.29 2.96 3.60
N LEU A 280 19.59 1.65 3.60
CA LEU A 280 19.25 0.76 2.48
C LEU A 280 17.74 0.65 2.26
N MET A 281 16.96 0.57 3.35
CA MET A 281 15.49 0.57 3.29
C MET A 281 14.93 1.88 2.77
N GLN A 282 15.49 3.03 3.15
CA GLN A 282 15.13 4.36 2.62
C GLN A 282 15.31 4.39 1.09
N ASN A 283 16.46 3.94 0.59
CA ASN A 283 16.72 3.85 -0.85
C ASN A 283 15.78 2.86 -1.56
N ALA A 284 15.35 1.80 -0.89
CA ALA A 284 14.40 0.82 -1.43
C ALA A 284 12.97 1.36 -1.62
N PHE A 285 12.62 2.47 -0.97
CA PHE A 285 11.35 3.17 -1.25
C PHE A 285 11.37 3.87 -2.61
N TYR A 286 12.53 4.34 -3.08
CA TYR A 286 12.70 5.14 -4.30
C TYR A 286 13.68 4.50 -5.30
N ARG A 287 13.37 3.27 -5.75
CA ARG A 287 14.21 2.48 -6.67
C ARG A 287 14.38 3.14 -8.05
N ARG A 288 13.52 2.81 -9.02
CA ARG A 288 13.52 3.44 -10.36
C ARG A 288 12.46 4.53 -10.49
N GLY A 289 11.28 4.31 -9.90
CA GLY A 289 10.16 5.24 -10.03
C GLY A 289 9.63 5.34 -11.47
N GLU A 290 9.64 4.22 -12.18
CA GLU A 290 9.26 4.09 -13.59
C GLU A 290 8.09 3.10 -13.73
N SER A 291 7.35 3.22 -14.83
CA SER A 291 6.36 2.25 -15.31
C SER A 291 6.95 1.50 -16.51
N GLY A 292 6.69 0.19 -16.60
CA GLY A 292 7.17 -0.66 -17.69
C GLY A 292 8.57 -1.26 -17.48
N ALA A 293 9.13 -1.17 -16.26
CA ALA A 293 10.44 -1.75 -15.94
C ALA A 293 10.46 -3.28 -16.08
N PHE A 294 9.29 -3.91 -16.07
CA PHE A 294 9.16 -5.34 -16.37
C PHE A 294 9.70 -5.75 -17.74
N LYS A 295 9.72 -4.84 -18.72
CA LYS A 295 10.28 -5.12 -20.05
C LYS A 295 11.76 -5.47 -20.01
N ASP A 296 12.49 -4.96 -19.01
CA ASP A 296 13.94 -5.17 -18.86
C ASP A 296 14.28 -6.30 -17.86
N GLU A 297 13.40 -6.55 -16.89
CA GLU A 297 13.73 -7.39 -15.71
C GLU A 297 12.94 -8.71 -15.64
N MET A 298 11.93 -8.91 -16.48
CA MET A 298 11.05 -10.09 -16.49
C MET A 298 11.21 -10.87 -17.79
N SER A 299 11.28 -12.21 -17.70
CA SER A 299 11.33 -13.06 -18.88
C SER A 299 10.00 -13.01 -19.66
N SER A 300 10.05 -13.27 -20.97
CA SER A 300 8.85 -13.33 -21.81
C SER A 300 7.84 -14.37 -21.32
N GLU A 301 8.32 -15.48 -20.75
CA GLU A 301 7.48 -16.50 -20.12
C GLU A 301 6.67 -15.93 -18.94
N PHE A 302 7.32 -15.22 -18.01
CA PHE A 302 6.60 -14.60 -16.90
C PHE A 302 5.70 -13.47 -17.37
N VAL A 303 6.12 -12.66 -18.35
CA VAL A 303 5.25 -11.63 -18.94
C VAL A 303 3.93 -12.25 -19.41
N ALA A 304 3.98 -13.36 -20.15
CA ALA A 304 2.80 -14.08 -20.61
C ALA A 304 1.94 -14.64 -19.45
N LYS A 305 2.57 -15.25 -18.43
CA LYS A 305 1.86 -15.73 -17.22
C LYS A 305 1.13 -14.60 -16.49
N PHE A 306 1.76 -13.43 -16.36
CA PHE A 306 1.14 -12.25 -15.77
C PHE A 306 0.00 -11.73 -16.64
N ASP A 307 0.15 -11.68 -17.96
CA ASP A 307 -0.91 -11.25 -18.88
C ASP A 307 -2.16 -12.15 -18.77
N GLU A 308 -1.96 -13.47 -18.77
CA GLU A 308 -3.05 -14.43 -18.58
C GLU A 308 -3.72 -14.25 -17.21
N HIS A 309 -2.92 -14.11 -16.15
CA HIS A 309 -3.43 -13.91 -14.80
C HIS A 309 -4.21 -12.59 -14.67
N ILE A 310 -3.69 -11.47 -15.21
CA ILE A 310 -4.37 -10.17 -15.21
C ILE A 310 -5.69 -10.27 -15.96
N LYS A 311 -5.69 -10.87 -17.16
CA LYS A 311 -6.91 -11.06 -17.93
C LYS A 311 -7.95 -11.86 -17.15
N ARG A 312 -7.56 -13.02 -16.61
CA ARG A 312 -8.46 -13.93 -15.88
C ARG A 312 -8.99 -13.33 -14.58
N GLU A 313 -8.13 -12.66 -13.81
CA GLU A 313 -8.49 -12.18 -12.47
C GLU A 313 -9.06 -10.76 -12.44
N LEU A 314 -8.87 -9.97 -13.50
CA LEU A 314 -9.39 -8.60 -13.60
C LEU A 314 -10.35 -8.44 -14.78
N THR A 315 -9.86 -8.53 -16.02
CA THR A 315 -10.65 -8.22 -17.22
C THR A 315 -11.88 -9.10 -17.36
N ASP A 316 -11.70 -10.42 -17.26
CA ASP A 316 -12.78 -11.41 -17.35
C ASP A 316 -13.77 -11.29 -16.17
N LYS A 317 -13.39 -10.57 -15.10
CA LYS A 317 -14.22 -10.24 -13.92
C LYS A 317 -14.77 -8.80 -13.94
N GLY A 318 -14.71 -8.11 -15.08
CA GLY A 318 -15.29 -6.77 -15.28
C GLY A 318 -14.43 -5.60 -14.77
N CYS A 319 -13.14 -5.83 -14.51
CA CYS A 319 -12.18 -4.77 -14.24
C CYS A 319 -11.40 -4.44 -15.51
N ASP A 320 -11.74 -3.33 -16.16
CA ASP A 320 -11.17 -2.91 -17.43
C ASP A 320 -9.87 -2.10 -17.31
N LEU A 321 -9.34 -1.95 -16.10
CA LEU A 321 -8.17 -1.12 -15.74
C LEU A 321 -6.95 -1.30 -16.66
N TYR A 322 -6.67 -2.52 -17.11
CA TYR A 322 -5.49 -2.85 -17.93
C TYR A 322 -5.83 -3.32 -19.36
N SER A 323 -7.08 -3.14 -19.80
CA SER A 323 -7.56 -3.69 -21.09
C SER A 323 -6.95 -3.00 -22.31
N ASN A 324 -6.40 -1.79 -22.15
CA ASN A 324 -5.88 -0.96 -23.23
C ASN A 324 -4.34 -0.91 -23.30
N GLY A 325 -3.64 -1.88 -22.69
CA GLY A 325 -2.18 -1.98 -22.78
C GLY A 325 -1.38 -0.96 -21.94
N ASN A 326 -2.02 -0.40 -20.90
CA ASN A 326 -1.38 0.49 -19.91
C ASN A 326 -0.59 -0.29 -18.84
#